data_AF-A0AAN6DV30-F1
#
_entry.id   AF-A0AAN6DV30-F1
#
_cell.length_a   1.000
_cell.length_b   1.000
_cell.length_c   1.000
_cell.angle_alpha   90.00
_cell.angle_beta   90.00
_cell.angle_gamma   90.00
#
_symmetry.space_group_name_H-M   'P 1'
#
loop_
_entity.id
_entity.type
_entity.pdbx_description
1 polymer ?
#
loop_
_entity_poly.entity_id
_entity_poly.type
_entity_poly.pdbx_seq_one_letter_code
_entity_poly.pdbx_strand_id
1 'polypeptide(L)'
;MYVQILRPQYEALQASAEQIETNRFHSGEYWNHFTAQARHAVTWRDQTKILINHLLSHRDRLSSYGCCPRDSWLVGWALSESQHPLRQFVVWSLHYSQVPEDDVTIEDFANHLEVWADVFLSEEALYYALANPDRPFFITQVSGGAPWMAHFLDSQPMHREWATATWKRLWLNYNTVRRETDKDVMDWEYC
;
A
#
# COMPACT_ATOMS: atom_id res chain seq x y z
N MET A 1 44.69 -5.85 -18.41
CA MET A 1 44.87 -7.09 -17.62
C MET A 1 44.36 -7.00 -16.17
N TYR A 2 44.06 -5.80 -15.62
CA TYR A 2 43.50 -5.64 -14.26
C TYR A 2 41.98 -5.88 -14.14
N VAL A 3 41.22 -5.74 -15.23
CA VAL A 3 39.74 -5.83 -15.23
C VAL A 3 39.24 -7.27 -15.02
N GLN A 4 40.01 -8.28 -15.39
CA GLN A 4 39.60 -9.68 -15.28
C GLN A 4 39.75 -10.28 -13.87
N ILE A 5 40.60 -9.69 -13.02
CA ILE A 5 40.86 -10.18 -11.64
C ILE A 5 39.85 -9.59 -10.64
N LEU A 6 39.37 -8.36 -10.89
CA LEU A 6 38.42 -7.68 -10.01
C LEU A 6 36.96 -8.11 -10.24
N ARG A 7 36.64 -8.61 -11.44
CA ARG A 7 35.27 -9.01 -11.79
C ARG A 7 34.70 -10.11 -10.88
N PRO A 8 35.41 -11.22 -10.60
CA PRO A 8 34.88 -12.26 -9.72
C PRO A 8 34.75 -11.79 -8.26
N GLN A 9 35.66 -10.92 -7.80
CA GLN A 9 35.61 -10.36 -6.45
C GLN A 9 34.43 -9.39 -6.30
N TYR A 10 34.16 -8.59 -7.33
CA TYR A 10 33.02 -7.68 -7.39
C TYR A 10 31.68 -8.45 -7.44
N GLU A 11 31.59 -9.49 -8.28
CA GLU A 11 30.41 -10.36 -8.38
C GLU A 11 30.14 -11.10 -7.05
N ALA A 12 31.17 -11.58 -6.36
CA ALA A 12 31.02 -12.21 -5.04
C ALA A 12 30.55 -11.23 -3.94
N LEU A 13 31.03 -9.98 -3.98
CA LEU A 13 30.58 -8.92 -3.07
C LEU A 13 29.13 -8.51 -3.33
N GLN A 14 28.72 -8.44 -4.60
CA GLN A 14 27.33 -8.17 -4.97
C GLN A 14 26.39 -9.29 -4.51
N ALA A 15 26.76 -10.56 -4.74
CA ALA A 15 25.96 -11.70 -4.28
C ALA A 15 25.79 -11.72 -2.75
N SER A 16 26.84 -11.37 -2.00
CA SER A 16 26.78 -11.23 -0.55
C SER A 16 25.85 -10.08 -0.11
N ALA A 17 25.90 -8.94 -0.80
CA ALA A 17 25.03 -7.80 -0.52
C ALA A 17 23.55 -8.10 -0.84
N GLU A 18 23.26 -8.75 -1.97
CA GLU A 18 21.91 -9.20 -2.34
C GLU A 18 21.32 -10.16 -1.31
N GLN A 19 22.15 -11.06 -0.79
CA GLN A 19 21.72 -12.02 0.23
C GLN A 19 21.44 -11.35 1.59
N ILE A 20 22.26 -10.39 1.99
CA ILE A 20 22.00 -9.57 3.19
C ILE A 20 20.67 -8.82 3.03
N GLU A 21 20.44 -8.21 1.87
CA GLU A 21 19.22 -7.47 1.59
C GLU A 21 17.97 -8.34 1.64
N THR A 22 18.02 -9.51 1.01
CA THR A 22 16.93 -10.49 1.04
C THR A 22 16.62 -10.91 2.48
N ASN A 23 17.66 -11.15 3.29
CA ASN A 23 17.48 -11.50 4.70
C ASN A 23 16.79 -10.38 5.51
N ARG A 24 17.04 -9.10 5.20
CA ARG A 24 16.38 -7.97 5.89
C ARG A 24 14.89 -7.87 5.59
N PHE A 25 14.46 -8.25 4.39
CA PHE A 25 13.03 -8.39 4.07
C PHE A 25 12.40 -9.54 4.84
N HIS A 26 13.06 -10.71 4.89
CA HIS A 26 12.54 -11.89 5.61
C HIS A 26 12.57 -11.75 7.14
N SER A 27 13.51 -10.99 7.70
CA SER A 27 13.60 -10.77 9.14
C SER A 27 12.59 -9.74 9.67
N GLY A 28 11.89 -9.03 8.77
CA GLY A 28 11.00 -7.93 9.13
C GLY A 28 11.74 -6.63 9.54
N GLU A 29 13.07 -6.55 9.36
CA GLU A 29 13.86 -5.35 9.71
C GLU A 29 13.31 -4.09 9.03
N TYR A 30 13.03 -4.17 7.72
CA TYR A 30 12.47 -3.04 6.98
C TYR A 30 11.04 -2.68 7.42
N TRP A 31 10.22 -3.67 7.75
CA TRP A 31 8.88 -3.42 8.27
C TRP A 31 8.91 -2.75 9.66
N ASN A 32 9.89 -3.11 10.50
CA ASN A 32 10.11 -2.47 11.78
C ASN A 32 10.51 -0.99 11.62
N HIS A 33 11.33 -0.66 10.62
CA HIS A 33 11.67 0.74 10.31
C HIS A 33 10.45 1.55 9.88
N PHE A 34 9.61 1.00 9.00
CA PHE A 34 8.32 1.59 8.65
C PHE A 34 7.47 1.81 9.93
N THR A 35 7.27 0.78 10.74
CA THR A 35 6.42 0.83 11.94
C THR A 35 6.92 1.88 12.94
N ALA A 36 8.24 1.99 13.11
CA ALA A 36 8.87 2.98 13.99
C ALA A 36 8.63 4.43 13.55
N GLN A 37 8.48 4.68 12.24
CA GLN A 37 8.12 6.00 11.72
C GLN A 37 6.60 6.21 11.73
N ALA A 38 5.84 5.21 11.27
CA ALA A 38 4.38 5.26 11.15
C ALA A 38 3.67 5.46 12.50
N ARG A 39 4.25 5.00 13.62
CA ARG A 39 3.69 5.25 14.97
C ARG A 39 3.59 6.73 15.35
N HIS A 40 4.35 7.60 14.68
CA HIS A 40 4.33 9.04 14.92
C HIS A 40 3.37 9.79 13.98
N ALA A 41 2.78 9.09 13.00
CA ALA A 41 1.80 9.64 12.09
C ALA A 41 0.46 9.86 12.80
N VAL A 42 -0.18 11.00 12.50
CA VAL A 42 -1.47 11.39 13.10
C VAL A 42 -2.63 10.69 12.41
N THR A 43 -2.52 10.45 11.10
CA THR A 43 -3.60 9.88 10.29
C THR A 43 -3.16 8.63 9.53
N TRP A 44 -4.13 7.80 9.13
CA TRP A 44 -3.86 6.67 8.24
C TRP A 44 -3.28 7.11 6.89
N ARG A 45 -3.69 8.28 6.40
CA ARG A 45 -3.16 8.84 5.16
C ARG A 45 -1.67 9.16 5.28
N ASP A 46 -1.24 9.68 6.43
CA ASP A 46 0.18 9.91 6.71
C ASP A 46 0.96 8.58 6.82
N GLN A 47 0.37 7.56 7.47
CA GLN A 47 0.97 6.21 7.51
C GLN A 47 1.13 5.61 6.11
N THR A 48 0.13 5.79 5.25
CA THR A 48 0.15 5.38 3.83
C THR A 48 1.28 6.09 3.09
N LYS A 49 1.41 7.41 3.22
CA LYS A 49 2.50 8.17 2.60
C LYS A 49 3.88 7.68 3.05
N ILE A 50 4.05 7.41 4.34
CA ILE A 50 5.30 6.84 4.87
C ILE A 50 5.57 5.48 4.21
N LEU A 51 4.58 4.58 4.17
CA LEU A 51 4.72 3.28 3.55
C LEU A 51 5.14 3.40 2.07
N ILE A 52 4.43 4.20 1.28
CA ILE A 52 4.74 4.39 -0.14
C ILE A 52 6.16 4.95 -0.33
N ASN A 53 6.57 5.93 0.48
CA ASN A 53 7.93 6.46 0.44
C ASN A 53 9.00 5.39 0.75
N HIS A 54 8.73 4.48 1.69
CA HIS A 54 9.62 3.34 1.96
C HIS A 54 9.71 2.40 0.76
N LEU A 55 8.58 2.07 0.13
CA LEU A 55 8.56 1.20 -1.06
C LEU A 55 9.34 1.83 -2.22
N LEU A 56 9.14 3.12 -2.48
CA LEU A 56 9.90 3.85 -3.50
C LEU A 56 11.40 3.87 -3.16
N SER A 57 11.75 4.15 -1.92
CA SER A 57 13.16 4.13 -1.46
C SER A 57 13.78 2.75 -1.59
N HIS A 58 13.02 1.68 -1.33
CA HIS A 58 13.47 0.31 -1.55
C HIS A 58 13.65 0.00 -3.04
N ARG A 59 12.70 0.37 -3.90
CA ARG A 59 12.84 0.24 -5.35
C ARG A 59 14.12 0.90 -5.85
N ASP A 60 14.32 2.17 -5.49
CA ASP A 60 15.48 2.95 -5.93
C ASP A 60 16.79 2.33 -5.44
N ARG A 61 16.84 1.89 -4.17
CA ARG A 61 18.00 1.23 -3.58
C ARG A 61 18.29 -0.12 -4.23
N LEU A 62 17.26 -0.91 -4.50
CA LEU A 62 17.38 -2.26 -5.06
C LEU A 62 17.62 -2.27 -6.58
N SER A 63 17.43 -1.13 -7.26
CA SER A 63 17.69 -0.96 -8.70
C SER A 63 19.12 -1.29 -9.13
N SER A 64 20.07 -1.24 -8.19
CA SER A 64 21.48 -1.53 -8.41
C SER A 64 21.83 -3.04 -8.37
N TYR A 65 20.90 -3.89 -7.92
CA TYR A 65 21.08 -5.34 -7.86
C TYR A 65 20.67 -6.01 -9.17
N GLY A 66 21.37 -7.08 -9.55
CA GLY A 66 21.12 -7.79 -10.81
C GLY A 66 19.73 -8.43 -10.87
N CYS A 67 19.13 -8.65 -9.71
CA CYS A 67 17.79 -9.20 -9.51
C CYS A 67 16.77 -8.16 -9.00
N CYS A 68 16.91 -6.88 -9.38
CA CYS A 68 16.01 -5.80 -8.94
C CYS A 68 14.55 -6.25 -8.92
N PRO A 69 13.89 -6.25 -7.74
CA PRO A 69 12.52 -6.72 -7.64
C PRO A 69 11.59 -5.78 -8.40
N ARG A 70 10.54 -6.37 -8.98
CA ARG A 70 9.44 -5.62 -9.57
C ARG A 70 8.66 -4.89 -8.48
N ASP A 71 7.99 -3.81 -8.84
CA ASP A 71 7.08 -3.09 -7.95
C ASP A 71 6.03 -4.02 -7.33
N SER A 72 5.47 -4.95 -8.12
CA SER A 72 4.51 -5.95 -7.65
C SER A 72 5.05 -6.85 -6.54
N TRP A 73 6.35 -7.16 -6.56
CA TRP A 73 7.00 -7.90 -5.47
C TRP A 73 7.07 -7.08 -4.18
N LEU A 74 7.44 -5.79 -4.27
CA LEU A 74 7.50 -4.88 -3.12
C LEU A 74 6.10 -4.64 -2.53
N VAL A 75 5.09 -4.49 -3.38
CA VAL A 75 3.69 -4.37 -2.98
C VAL A 75 3.22 -5.66 -2.30
N GLY A 76 3.51 -6.83 -2.89
CA GLY A 76 3.20 -8.13 -2.31
C GLY A 76 3.86 -8.33 -0.94
N TRP A 77 5.12 -7.93 -0.79
CA TRP A 77 5.81 -7.92 0.50
C TRP A 77 5.09 -7.04 1.53
N ALA A 78 4.78 -5.79 1.19
CA ALA A 78 4.08 -4.87 2.09
C ALA A 78 2.70 -5.39 2.53
N LEU A 79 1.97 -6.01 1.61
CA LEU A 79 0.69 -6.65 1.90
C LEU A 79 0.85 -7.86 2.82
N SER A 80 1.92 -8.63 2.68
CA SER A 80 2.18 -9.80 3.54
C SER A 80 2.45 -9.43 4.99
N GLU A 81 3.07 -8.26 5.22
CA GLU A 81 3.38 -7.70 6.55
C GLU A 81 2.19 -6.94 7.17
N SER A 82 1.19 -6.58 6.37
CA SER A 82 0.03 -5.80 6.80
C SER A 82 -0.94 -6.59 7.70
N GLN A 83 -1.62 -5.89 8.61
CA GLN A 83 -2.58 -6.49 9.54
C GLN A 83 -3.82 -7.09 8.82
N HIS A 84 -4.37 -8.15 9.40
CA HIS A 84 -5.28 -9.08 8.73
C HIS A 84 -6.59 -8.49 8.16
N PRO A 85 -7.27 -7.47 8.73
CA PRO A 85 -8.45 -6.92 8.07
C PRO A 85 -8.09 -5.92 6.96
N LEU A 86 -7.07 -5.09 7.18
CA LEU A 86 -6.64 -4.12 6.17
C LEU A 86 -6.13 -4.85 4.92
N ARG A 87 -5.32 -5.90 5.11
CA ARG A 87 -4.83 -6.74 4.02
C ARG A 87 -5.97 -7.32 3.18
N GLN A 88 -7.04 -7.80 3.81
CA GLN A 88 -8.20 -8.37 3.12
C GLN A 88 -8.84 -7.37 2.16
N PHE A 89 -9.13 -6.15 2.63
CA PHE A 89 -9.73 -5.11 1.81
C PHE A 89 -8.85 -4.70 0.64
N VAL A 90 -7.56 -4.53 0.89
CA VAL A 90 -6.64 -4.05 -0.14
C VAL A 90 -6.43 -5.12 -1.22
N VAL A 91 -6.16 -6.38 -0.83
CA VAL A 91 -6.01 -7.50 -1.78
C VAL A 91 -7.28 -7.67 -2.61
N TRP A 92 -8.45 -7.70 -1.98
CA TRP A 92 -9.73 -7.80 -2.69
C TRP A 92 -9.90 -6.67 -3.72
N SER A 93 -9.60 -5.42 -3.34
CA SER A 93 -9.78 -4.27 -4.22
C SER A 93 -8.80 -4.24 -5.39
N LEU A 94 -7.56 -4.70 -5.18
CA LEU A 94 -6.56 -4.83 -6.24
C LEU A 94 -7.02 -5.82 -7.32
N HIS A 95 -7.58 -6.96 -6.93
CA HIS A 95 -8.18 -7.89 -7.90
C HIS A 95 -9.36 -7.27 -8.68
N TYR A 96 -10.12 -6.38 -8.04
CA TYR A 96 -11.23 -5.69 -8.69
C TYR A 96 -10.78 -4.67 -9.74
N SER A 97 -9.58 -4.10 -9.58
CA SER A 97 -9.04 -3.08 -10.48
C SER A 97 -8.72 -3.57 -11.91
N GLN A 98 -8.82 -4.89 -12.15
CA GLN A 98 -8.48 -5.57 -13.41
C GLN A 98 -7.01 -5.47 -13.82
N VAL A 99 -6.16 -4.86 -13.00
CA VAL A 99 -4.70 -4.92 -13.16
C VAL A 99 -4.26 -6.33 -12.76
N PRO A 100 -3.53 -7.07 -13.60
CA PRO A 100 -2.93 -8.33 -13.20
C PRO A 100 -2.05 -8.12 -11.96
N GLU A 101 -2.12 -9.01 -10.98
CA GLU A 101 -1.37 -8.84 -9.73
C GLU A 101 0.14 -8.66 -9.96
N ASP A 102 0.68 -9.35 -10.95
CA ASP A 102 2.09 -9.29 -11.35
C ASP A 102 2.51 -7.92 -11.91
N ASP A 103 1.54 -7.09 -12.32
CA ASP A 103 1.74 -5.78 -12.94
C ASP A 103 1.38 -4.62 -12.00
N VAL A 104 0.93 -4.89 -10.78
CA VAL A 104 0.59 -3.84 -9.80
C VAL A 104 1.84 -3.01 -9.48
N THR A 105 1.78 -1.71 -9.78
CA THR A 105 2.86 -0.77 -9.46
C THR A 105 2.74 -0.22 -8.04
N ILE A 106 3.81 0.39 -7.52
CA ILE A 106 3.74 1.12 -6.24
C ILE A 106 2.75 2.30 -6.34
N GLU A 107 2.61 2.91 -7.52
CA GLU A 107 1.64 3.99 -7.76
C GLU A 107 0.20 3.47 -7.72
N ASP A 108 -0.09 2.34 -8.38
CA ASP A 108 -1.41 1.71 -8.32
C ASP A 108 -1.78 1.40 -6.88
N PHE A 109 -0.83 0.83 -6.13
CA PHE A 109 -1.00 0.53 -4.71
C PHE A 109 -1.25 1.79 -3.87
N ALA A 110 -0.50 2.86 -4.10
CA ALA A 110 -0.70 4.15 -3.43
C ALA A 110 -2.12 4.69 -3.67
N ASN A 111 -2.58 4.68 -4.93
CA ASN A 111 -3.92 5.15 -5.29
C ASN A 111 -5.01 4.29 -4.64
N HIS A 112 -4.83 2.97 -4.59
CA HIS A 112 -5.76 2.07 -3.90
C HIS A 112 -5.87 2.38 -2.40
N LEU A 113 -4.73 2.61 -1.73
CA LEU A 113 -4.70 2.94 -0.30
C LEU A 113 -5.33 4.30 0.00
N GLU A 114 -5.15 5.30 -0.87
CA GLU A 114 -5.80 6.61 -0.72
C GLU A 114 -7.33 6.50 -0.81
N VAL A 115 -7.87 5.73 -1.77
CA VAL A 115 -9.33 5.53 -1.87
C VAL A 115 -9.87 4.75 -0.67
N TRP A 116 -9.12 3.77 -0.15
CA TRP A 116 -9.48 3.12 1.10
C TRP A 116 -9.41 4.06 2.31
N ALA A 117 -8.44 4.97 2.35
CA ALA A 117 -8.38 5.99 3.38
C ALA A 117 -9.62 6.88 3.35
N ASP A 118 -10.12 7.24 2.16
CA ASP A 118 -11.37 7.99 2.01
C ASP A 118 -12.57 7.20 2.56
N VAL A 119 -12.65 5.89 2.30
CA VAL A 119 -13.71 5.05 2.91
C VAL A 119 -13.58 5.05 4.42
N PHE A 120 -12.41 4.68 4.95
CA PHE A 120 -12.22 4.42 6.38
C PHE A 120 -12.30 5.68 7.25
N LEU A 121 -11.96 6.83 6.69
CA LEU A 121 -11.98 8.13 7.38
C LEU A 121 -13.23 8.96 7.04
N SER A 122 -14.14 8.46 6.20
CA SER A 122 -15.37 9.19 5.86
C SER A 122 -16.33 9.32 7.04
N GLU A 123 -17.03 10.46 7.07
CA GLU A 123 -18.19 10.63 7.97
C GLU A 123 -19.25 9.56 7.72
N GLU A 124 -19.44 9.13 6.47
CA GLU A 124 -20.39 8.08 6.10
C GLU A 124 -20.06 6.75 6.80
N ALA A 125 -18.79 6.32 6.78
CA ALA A 125 -18.36 5.12 7.49
C ALA A 125 -18.48 5.27 9.01
N LEU A 126 -18.18 6.46 9.54
CA LEU A 126 -18.38 6.75 10.96
C LEU A 126 -19.85 6.65 11.35
N TYR A 127 -20.78 7.25 10.59
CA TYR A 127 -22.21 7.16 10.83
C TYR A 127 -22.74 5.74 10.66
N TYR A 128 -22.24 5.00 9.67
CA TYR A 128 -22.58 3.60 9.47
C TYR A 128 -22.19 2.76 10.69
N ALA A 129 -20.95 2.86 11.16
CA ALA A 129 -20.55 2.24 12.44
C ALA A 129 -21.39 2.77 13.62
N LEU A 130 -21.69 4.07 13.58
CA LEU A 130 -22.59 4.91 14.38
C LEU A 130 -24.04 4.41 14.54
N ALA A 131 -24.52 3.62 13.59
CA ALA A 131 -25.90 3.14 13.54
C ALA A 131 -26.04 1.65 13.88
N ASN A 132 -24.97 0.86 13.76
CA ASN A 132 -25.02 -0.59 13.96
C ASN A 132 -24.84 -0.99 15.44
N PRO A 133 -25.64 -1.95 15.97
CA PRO A 133 -25.66 -2.32 17.38
C PRO A 133 -24.55 -3.30 17.80
N ASP A 134 -23.80 -3.88 16.87
CA ASP A 134 -22.69 -4.82 17.12
C ASP A 134 -21.41 -4.11 17.63
N ARG A 135 -21.59 -3.22 18.59
CA ARG A 135 -20.55 -2.39 19.19
C ARG A 135 -20.19 -2.89 20.58
N PRO A 136 -19.11 -3.66 20.76
CA PRO A 136 -18.60 -3.83 22.11
C PRO A 136 -17.48 -2.83 22.45
N PHE A 137 -16.65 -2.37 21.51
CA PHE A 137 -15.32 -1.86 21.94
C PHE A 137 -14.64 -0.75 21.13
N PHE A 138 -15.19 -0.33 19.99
CA PHE A 138 -14.37 0.40 18.99
C PHE A 138 -14.43 1.94 19.07
N ILE A 139 -15.47 2.52 19.69
CA ILE A 139 -15.67 3.99 19.76
C ILE A 139 -14.71 4.67 20.74
N THR A 140 -14.14 3.93 21.71
CA THR A 140 -13.27 4.49 22.75
C THR A 140 -11.80 4.58 22.35
N GLN A 141 -11.42 4.14 21.14
CA GLN A 141 -10.06 4.30 20.65
C GLN A 141 -9.83 5.74 20.15
N VAL A 142 -9.33 6.57 21.05
CA VAL A 142 -8.94 7.98 20.83
C VAL A 142 -7.89 8.14 19.70
N SER A 143 -7.18 7.06 19.36
CA SER A 143 -6.18 7.01 18.27
C SER A 143 -6.63 6.17 17.06
N GLY A 144 -7.93 5.93 16.91
CA GLY A 144 -8.45 5.05 15.90
C GLY A 144 -8.35 5.60 14.47
N GLY A 145 -7.36 5.15 13.70
CA GLY A 145 -7.29 5.30 12.24
C GLY A 145 -7.91 4.11 11.47
N ALA A 146 -7.66 4.02 10.17
CA ALA A 146 -8.16 2.95 9.30
C ALA A 146 -8.09 1.49 9.82
N PRO A 147 -7.11 1.06 10.65
CA PRO A 147 -7.06 -0.32 11.13
C PRO A 147 -8.31 -0.79 11.90
N TRP A 148 -8.89 0.04 12.78
CA TRP A 148 -10.10 -0.39 13.52
C TRP A 148 -11.35 -0.37 12.63
N MET A 149 -11.45 0.61 11.73
CA MET A 149 -12.58 0.68 10.81
C MET A 149 -12.54 -0.53 9.88
N ALA A 150 -11.36 -0.90 9.39
CA ALA A 150 -11.14 -2.14 8.66
C ALA A 150 -11.56 -3.35 9.52
N HIS A 151 -11.18 -3.45 10.80
CA HIS A 151 -11.67 -4.52 11.68
C HIS A 151 -13.20 -4.59 11.77
N PHE A 152 -13.86 -3.45 12.00
CA PHE A 152 -15.32 -3.38 12.08
C PHE A 152 -15.98 -3.80 10.76
N LEU A 153 -15.51 -3.24 9.64
CA LEU A 153 -16.05 -3.54 8.32
C LEU A 153 -15.79 -4.99 7.90
N ASP A 154 -14.70 -5.61 8.37
CA ASP A 154 -14.38 -7.00 8.06
C ASP A 154 -15.14 -8.01 8.95
N SER A 155 -15.67 -7.54 10.09
CA SER A 155 -16.25 -8.40 11.14
C SER A 155 -17.54 -9.12 10.72
N GLN A 156 -18.29 -8.58 9.77
CA GLN A 156 -19.50 -9.19 9.25
C GLN A 156 -19.63 -9.03 7.74
N PRO A 157 -20.25 -10.01 7.04
CA PRO A 157 -20.45 -9.94 5.60
C PRO A 157 -21.15 -8.66 5.13
N MET A 158 -22.21 -8.22 5.83
CA MET A 158 -22.96 -7.03 5.44
C MET A 158 -22.11 -5.73 5.50
N HIS A 159 -21.21 -5.62 6.47
CA HIS A 159 -20.33 -4.45 6.60
C HIS A 159 -19.25 -4.47 5.51
N ARG A 160 -18.73 -5.65 5.18
CA ARG A 160 -17.77 -5.84 4.09
C ARG A 160 -18.37 -5.51 2.74
N GLU A 161 -19.62 -5.93 2.50
CA GLU A 161 -20.38 -5.60 1.29
C GLU A 161 -20.63 -4.09 1.17
N TRP A 162 -21.03 -3.44 2.26
CA TRP A 162 -21.19 -1.99 2.29
C TRP A 162 -19.87 -1.27 1.98
N ALA A 163 -18.78 -1.63 2.66
CA ALA A 163 -17.45 -1.03 2.45
C ALA A 163 -16.98 -1.19 1.00
N THR A 164 -17.18 -2.39 0.45
CA THR A 164 -16.90 -2.75 -0.94
C THR A 164 -17.68 -1.88 -1.92
N ALA A 165 -18.98 -1.70 -1.70
CA ALA A 165 -19.82 -0.86 -2.57
C ALA A 165 -19.38 0.61 -2.52
N THR A 166 -19.10 1.12 -1.33
CA THR A 166 -18.60 2.49 -1.12
C THR A 166 -17.26 2.70 -1.81
N TRP A 167 -16.32 1.76 -1.65
CA TRP A 167 -15.01 1.83 -2.29
C TRP A 167 -15.13 1.84 -3.81
N LYS A 168 -15.93 0.93 -4.41
CA LYS A 168 -16.15 0.89 -5.87
C LYS A 168 -16.67 2.21 -6.42
N ARG A 169 -17.64 2.83 -5.73
CA ARG A 169 -18.19 4.14 -6.10
C ARG A 169 -17.09 5.20 -6.12
N LEU A 170 -16.27 5.26 -5.07
CA LEU A 170 -15.17 6.23 -4.98
C LEU A 170 -14.07 5.96 -6.02
N TRP A 171 -13.72 4.70 -6.25
CA TRP A 171 -12.72 4.29 -7.24
C TRP A 171 -13.13 4.68 -8.66
N LEU A 172 -14.40 4.50 -9.03
CA LEU A 172 -14.93 4.92 -10.33
C LEU A 172 -14.85 6.44 -10.51
N ASN A 173 -15.20 7.21 -9.47
CA ASN A 173 -15.11 8.66 -9.49
C ASN A 173 -13.66 9.12 -9.63
N TYR A 174 -12.75 8.55 -8.84
CA TYR A 174 -11.32 8.84 -8.90
C TYR A 174 -10.74 8.64 -10.31
N ASN A 175 -11.05 7.50 -10.94
CA ASN A 175 -10.60 7.21 -12.30
C ASN A 175 -11.23 8.12 -13.37
N THR A 176 -12.47 8.57 -13.15
CA THR A 176 -13.13 9.50 -14.08
C THR A 176 -12.45 10.86 -14.03
N VAL A 177 -12.23 11.39 -12.83
CA VAL A 177 -11.55 12.69 -12.63
C VAL A 177 -10.12 12.65 -13.14
N ARG A 178 -9.35 11.59 -12.85
CA ARG A 178 -7.96 11.45 -13.34
C ARG A 178 -7.89 11.48 -14.87
N ARG A 179 -8.81 10.81 -15.56
CA ARG A 179 -8.87 10.81 -17.04
C ARG A 179 -9.22 12.18 -17.63
N GLU A 180 -9.97 13.01 -16.91
CA GLU A 180 -10.28 14.38 -17.33
C GLU A 180 -9.05 15.26 -17.17
N THR A 181 -8.36 15.17 -16.02
CA THR A 181 -7.13 15.92 -15.76
C THR A 181 -6.01 15.57 -16.75
N ASP A 182 -5.83 14.29 -17.08
CA ASP A 182 -4.80 13.83 -18.03
C ASP A 182 -5.08 14.32 -19.46
N LYS A 183 -6.36 14.47 -19.85
CA LYS A 183 -6.75 15.06 -21.14
C LYS A 183 -6.49 16.54 -21.18
N ASP A 184 -6.82 17.26 -20.11
CA ASP A 184 -6.58 18.70 -20.04
C ASP A 184 -5.09 19.00 -20.13
N VAL A 185 -4.22 18.25 -19.43
CA VAL A 185 -2.76 18.42 -19.50
C VAL A 185 -2.22 18.18 -20.91
N MET A 186 -2.75 17.18 -21.62
CA MET A 186 -2.36 16.91 -23.01
C MET A 186 -2.82 18.03 -23.94
N ASP A 187 -4.00 18.62 -23.76
CA ASP A 187 -4.49 19.72 -24.59
C ASP A 187 -3.66 21.01 -24.42
N TRP A 188 -3.00 21.20 -23.27
CA TRP A 188 -2.06 22.31 -23.04
C TRP A 188 -0.69 22.12 -23.71
N GLU A 189 -0.24 20.89 -23.94
CA GLU A 189 1.05 20.61 -24.60
C GLU A 189 1.00 20.71 -26.13
N TYR A 190 -0.21 20.84 -26.70
CA TYR A 190 -0.45 21.00 -28.15
C TYR A 190 -0.96 22.40 -28.55
N CYS A 191 -0.97 23.37 -27.63
CA CYS A 191 -1.26 24.79 -27.91
C CYS A 191 0.00 25.65 -27.78
#